data_AF-A0A836B986-F1
#
_entry.id   AF-A0A836B986-F1
#
_cell.length_a   1.000
_cell.length_b   1.000
_cell.length_c   1.000
_cell.angle_alpha   90.00
_cell.angle_beta   90.00
_cell.angle_gamma   90.00
#
_symmetry.space_group_name_H-M   'P 1'
#
loop_
_entity.id
_entity.type
_entity.pdbx_description
1 polymer ?
#
loop_
_entity_poly.entity_id
_entity_poly.type
_entity_poly.pdbx_seq_one_letter_code
_entity_poly.pdbx_strand_id
1 'polypeptide(L)'
;MTDAAQGAGVNITTPFELTACLGNLIKVCGQFSAPDEVVAAALQPFVEAQAPVWRELASGSSGSSCAPYLSGYTLVVAVAGDSGEVSSDTDVSSLLSSLPPSCLLATDSAGCSPETTPGDFPKCQCTTTPLATRYAAEPAISAQPGRSRSRTNYCFRLAVVTPRNPNSFCANTSSLFKVEFWADDAKRRAITGIGLRTGNAAAGTPLRYVSPTWGAVGEDTLKATSLNWNDAQANGALVCLELDNTVAPSLADFCVGTNASGGDSTGSGICWLNIFDSSKKCCPLFSAAQP
;
A
#
# COMPACT_ATOMS: atom_id res chain seq x y z
N MET A 1 10.16 -5.49 23.23
CA MET A 1 11.50 -5.47 23.84
C MET A 1 11.40 -5.34 25.36
N THR A 2 10.66 -4.36 25.89
CA THR A 2 10.50 -4.14 27.34
C THR A 2 10.09 -5.39 28.12
N ASP A 3 9.01 -6.06 27.71
CA ASP A 3 8.53 -7.26 28.42
C ASP A 3 9.52 -8.43 28.33
N ALA A 4 10.18 -8.59 27.18
CA ALA A 4 11.21 -9.61 26.99
C ALA A 4 12.44 -9.37 27.88
N ALA A 5 12.88 -8.11 27.98
CA ALA A 5 13.99 -7.72 28.85
C ALA A 5 13.64 -7.94 30.33
N GLN A 6 12.44 -7.53 30.77
CA GLN A 6 11.95 -7.78 32.13
C GLN A 6 11.85 -9.27 32.45
N GLY A 7 11.29 -10.07 31.54
CA GLY A 7 11.18 -11.52 31.69
C GLY A 7 12.54 -12.23 31.77
N ALA A 8 13.57 -11.66 31.15
CA ALA A 8 14.93 -12.18 31.20
C ALA A 8 15.80 -11.57 32.32
N GLY A 9 15.24 -10.69 33.17
CA GLY A 9 15.97 -10.02 34.25
C GLY A 9 17.00 -8.98 33.78
N VAL A 10 16.85 -8.47 32.55
CA VAL A 10 17.69 -7.43 31.96
C VAL A 10 17.00 -6.07 32.08
N ASN A 11 17.67 -5.11 32.72
CA ASN A 11 17.13 -3.76 32.89
C ASN A 11 17.43 -2.88 31.68
N ILE A 12 16.42 -2.10 31.28
CA ILE A 12 16.51 -1.08 30.23
C ILE A 12 16.74 0.27 30.92
N THR A 13 17.83 0.97 30.58
CA THR A 13 18.10 2.35 31.04
C THR A 13 17.35 3.37 30.21
N THR A 14 17.36 3.18 28.89
CA THR A 14 16.70 4.05 27.92
C THR A 14 15.67 3.22 27.17
N PRO A 15 14.37 3.48 27.35
CA PRO A 15 13.31 2.78 26.63
C PRO A 15 13.55 2.75 25.12
N PHE A 16 13.15 1.66 24.46
CA PHE A 16 13.22 1.56 23.01
C PHE A 16 12.11 2.43 22.40
N GLU A 17 12.49 3.59 21.87
CA GLU A 17 11.58 4.59 21.32
C GLU A 17 11.94 4.95 19.88
N LEU A 18 10.96 5.45 19.12
CA LEU A 18 11.14 5.91 17.74
C LEU A 18 12.06 7.14 17.73
N THR A 19 13.25 7.00 17.15
CA THR A 19 14.23 8.10 17.04
C THR A 19 14.27 8.73 15.65
N ALA A 20 13.88 7.97 14.61
CA ALA A 20 13.70 8.53 13.27
C ALA A 20 12.61 7.79 12.48
N CYS A 21 11.84 8.55 11.70
CA CYS A 21 10.85 8.05 10.74
C CYS A 21 11.00 8.86 9.45
N LEU A 22 11.81 8.34 8.54
CA LEU A 22 12.10 8.91 7.22
C LEU A 22 11.41 8.07 6.15
N GLY A 23 11.37 8.57 4.91
CA GLY A 23 10.62 7.93 3.81
C GLY A 23 10.93 6.44 3.60
N ASN A 24 12.18 6.00 3.84
CA ASN A 24 12.62 4.62 3.70
C ASN A 24 13.36 4.07 4.94
N LEU A 25 13.22 4.70 6.10
CA LEU A 25 13.88 4.27 7.34
C LEU A 25 13.01 4.52 8.56
N ILE A 26 12.78 3.47 9.34
CA ILE A 26 12.27 3.55 10.70
C ILE A 26 13.40 3.14 11.64
N LYS A 27 13.73 4.01 12.58
CA LYS A 27 14.79 3.78 13.57
C LYS A 27 14.22 3.81 14.97
N VAL A 28 14.48 2.76 15.73
CA VAL A 28 14.11 2.64 17.14
C VAL A 28 15.39 2.41 17.94
N CYS A 29 15.62 3.19 18.98
CA CYS A 29 16.82 3.09 19.80
C CYS A 29 16.44 2.94 21.28
N GLY A 30 17.22 2.15 22.00
CA GLY A 30 17.12 1.97 23.44
C GLY A 30 18.45 1.47 23.99
N GLN A 31 18.58 1.41 25.31
CA GLN A 31 19.82 1.02 25.98
C GLN A 31 19.54 0.12 27.18
N PHE A 32 20.44 -0.83 27.40
CA PHE A 32 20.41 -1.72 28.56
C PHE A 32 21.39 -1.25 29.63
N SER A 33 21.10 -1.56 30.90
CA SER A 33 21.99 -1.29 32.03
C SER A 33 22.97 -2.43 32.32
N ALA A 34 22.79 -3.57 31.65
CA ALA A 34 23.54 -4.80 31.92
C ALA A 34 24.75 -4.93 30.99
N PRO A 35 25.80 -5.69 31.39
CA PRO A 35 26.92 -6.00 30.52
C PRO A 35 26.45 -6.71 29.24
N ASP A 36 27.12 -6.41 28.12
CA ASP A 36 26.80 -6.92 26.79
C ASP A 36 26.64 -8.44 26.73
N GLU A 37 27.50 -9.20 27.42
CA GLU A 37 27.44 -10.67 27.45
C GLU A 37 26.15 -11.20 28.09
N VAL A 38 25.65 -10.51 29.13
CA VAL A 38 24.40 -10.88 29.82
C VAL A 38 23.20 -10.58 28.93
N VAL A 39 23.20 -9.41 28.29
CA VAL A 39 22.14 -9.00 27.35
C VAL A 39 22.09 -9.96 26.17
N ALA A 40 23.23 -10.26 25.56
CA ALA A 40 23.35 -11.17 24.42
C ALA A 40 22.82 -12.57 24.79
N ALA A 41 23.32 -13.17 25.88
CA ALA A 41 22.89 -14.50 26.31
C ALA A 41 21.38 -14.59 26.58
N ALA A 42 20.79 -13.51 27.10
CA ALA A 42 19.38 -13.44 27.46
C ALA A 42 18.44 -13.14 26.28
N LEU A 43 18.83 -12.22 25.39
CA LEU A 43 17.91 -11.61 24.42
C LEU A 43 18.28 -11.88 22.96
N GLN A 44 19.47 -12.41 22.66
CA GLN A 44 19.87 -12.75 21.28
C GLN A 44 18.86 -13.69 20.60
N PRO A 45 18.41 -14.81 21.22
CA PRO A 45 17.41 -15.68 20.60
C PRO A 45 16.06 -14.98 20.35
N PHE A 46 15.70 -14.02 21.21
CA PHE A 46 14.47 -13.25 21.06
C PHE A 46 14.54 -12.30 19.86
N VAL A 47 15.65 -11.57 19.67
CA VAL A 47 15.78 -10.67 18.52
C VAL A 47 15.88 -11.41 17.20
N GLU A 48 16.55 -12.57 17.17
CA GLU A 48 16.60 -13.44 15.99
C GLU A 48 15.19 -13.95 15.62
N ALA A 49 14.40 -14.36 16.60
CA ALA A 49 13.03 -14.80 16.39
C ALA A 49 12.10 -13.64 15.96
N GLN A 50 12.34 -12.41 16.43
CA GLN A 50 11.49 -11.27 16.11
C GLN A 50 11.86 -10.50 14.86
N ALA A 51 13.09 -10.58 14.36
CA ALA A 51 13.46 -9.95 13.11
C ALA A 51 12.48 -10.26 11.94
N PRO A 52 12.10 -11.52 11.67
CA PRO A 52 11.11 -11.82 10.63
C PRO A 52 9.71 -11.31 10.96
N VAL A 53 9.30 -11.32 12.23
CA VAL A 53 7.99 -10.80 12.67
C VAL A 53 7.91 -9.29 12.47
N TRP A 54 8.96 -8.54 12.81
CA TRP A 54 9.03 -7.11 12.55
C TRP A 54 9.05 -6.80 11.06
N ARG A 55 9.72 -7.63 10.25
CA ARG A 55 9.69 -7.50 8.79
C ARG A 55 8.28 -7.70 8.26
N GLU A 56 7.56 -8.72 8.72
CA GLU A 56 6.16 -8.99 8.32
C GLU A 56 5.20 -7.87 8.74
N LEU A 57 5.39 -7.31 9.95
CA LEU A 57 4.67 -6.13 10.39
C LEU A 57 4.94 -4.92 9.48
N ALA A 58 6.20 -4.71 9.09
CA ALA A 58 6.59 -3.61 8.20
C ALA A 58 6.14 -3.83 6.74
N SER A 59 6.01 -5.08 6.28
CA SER A 59 5.52 -5.39 4.94
C SER A 59 4.00 -5.31 4.82
N GLY A 60 3.28 -5.25 5.95
CA GLY A 60 1.82 -5.29 6.02
C GLY A 60 1.23 -6.66 5.68
N SER A 61 2.03 -7.73 5.76
CA SER A 61 1.64 -9.07 5.31
C SER A 61 2.49 -10.17 5.92
N SER A 62 1.90 -11.37 6.07
CA SER A 62 2.64 -12.58 6.41
C SER A 62 3.21 -13.22 5.14
N GLY A 63 4.50 -13.04 4.85
CA GLY A 63 5.20 -13.74 3.75
C GLY A 63 5.88 -12.82 2.73
N SER A 64 5.90 -13.25 1.45
CA SER A 64 6.63 -12.57 0.36
C SER A 64 5.80 -11.53 -0.43
N SER A 65 4.50 -11.39 -0.14
CA SER A 65 3.61 -10.43 -0.81
C SER A 65 3.54 -9.14 0.00
N CYS A 66 4.35 -8.14 -0.32
CA CYS A 66 4.29 -6.87 0.40
C CYS A 66 3.08 -6.03 0.00
N ALA A 67 2.70 -5.10 0.86
CA ALA A 67 1.76 -4.05 0.49
C ALA A 67 2.20 -3.35 -0.82
N PRO A 68 1.28 -2.98 -1.72
CA PRO A 68 1.59 -2.43 -3.04
C PRO A 68 2.56 -1.25 -3.05
N TYR A 69 2.55 -0.43 -2.00
CA TYR A 69 3.44 0.74 -1.87
C TYR A 69 4.91 0.36 -1.62
N LEU A 70 5.19 -0.90 -1.31
CA LEU A 70 6.53 -1.47 -1.15
C LEU A 70 6.96 -2.28 -2.39
N SER A 71 6.13 -2.37 -3.43
CA SER A 71 6.45 -3.12 -4.65
C SER A 71 7.77 -2.64 -5.27
N GLY A 72 8.69 -3.59 -5.52
CA GLY A 72 10.03 -3.31 -6.05
C GLY A 72 11.08 -2.93 -5.01
N TYR A 73 10.71 -2.78 -3.74
CA TYR A 73 11.66 -2.56 -2.65
C TYR A 73 12.14 -3.89 -2.04
N THR A 74 13.25 -3.83 -1.32
CA THR A 74 13.66 -4.89 -0.37
C THR A 74 13.50 -4.32 1.02
N LEU A 75 12.68 -4.98 1.84
CA LEU A 75 12.56 -4.66 3.25
C LEU A 75 13.67 -5.33 4.02
N VAL A 76 14.33 -4.56 4.89
CA VAL A 76 15.40 -5.04 5.75
C VAL A 76 15.10 -4.62 7.17
N VAL A 77 15.07 -5.59 8.08
CA VAL A 77 15.09 -5.36 9.52
C VAL A 77 16.49 -5.67 10.00
N ALA A 78 17.10 -4.73 10.71
CA ALA A 78 18.42 -4.89 11.31
C ALA A 78 18.40 -4.45 12.77
N VAL A 79 18.94 -5.29 13.64
CA VAL A 79 19.28 -4.97 15.04
C VAL A 79 20.79 -4.88 15.12
N ALA A 80 21.30 -3.72 15.51
CA ALA A 80 22.73 -3.43 15.59
C ALA A 80 22.97 -2.23 16.53
N GLY A 81 24.22 -1.77 16.61
CA GLY A 81 24.59 -0.57 17.33
C GLY A 81 24.06 0.69 16.64
N ASP A 82 23.94 1.76 17.42
CA ASP A 82 23.46 3.04 16.93
C ASP A 82 24.55 3.78 16.13
N SER A 83 24.29 4.07 14.86
CA SER A 83 25.13 4.87 13.97
C SER A 83 24.99 6.39 14.15
N GLY A 84 24.22 6.85 15.15
CA GLY A 84 23.98 8.27 15.44
C GLY A 84 22.76 8.86 14.73
N GLU A 85 22.65 10.18 14.67
CA GLU A 85 21.50 10.84 14.05
C GLU A 85 21.41 10.56 12.54
N VAL A 86 20.17 10.40 12.05
CA VAL A 86 19.87 10.20 10.63
C VAL A 86 19.03 11.36 10.11
N SER A 87 19.22 11.73 8.86
CA SER A 87 18.55 12.85 8.19
C SER A 87 17.90 12.41 6.90
N SER A 88 17.08 13.28 6.27
CA SER A 88 16.43 12.98 4.98
C SER A 88 17.39 12.60 3.86
N ASP A 89 18.65 13.03 3.96
CA ASP A 89 19.69 12.80 2.94
C ASP A 89 20.54 11.55 3.25
N THR A 90 20.23 10.83 4.34
CA THR A 90 20.96 9.62 4.72
C THR A 90 20.73 8.51 3.69
N ASP A 91 21.81 8.02 3.09
CA ASP A 91 21.80 6.81 2.27
C ASP A 91 21.61 5.58 3.16
N VAL A 92 20.37 5.09 3.22
CA VAL A 92 19.98 3.93 4.02
C VAL A 92 20.72 2.66 3.58
N SER A 93 21.05 2.51 2.29
CA SER A 93 21.80 1.33 1.82
C SER A 93 23.25 1.34 2.30
N SER A 94 23.88 2.52 2.32
CA SER A 94 25.20 2.68 2.96
C SER A 94 25.13 2.53 4.48
N LEU A 95 24.05 2.99 5.11
CA LEU A 95 23.85 2.85 6.55
C LEU A 95 23.82 1.37 6.97
N LEU A 96 23.05 0.54 6.25
CA LEU A 96 22.91 -0.89 6.53
C LEU A 96 24.24 -1.65 6.45
N SER A 97 25.15 -1.23 5.57
CA SER A 97 26.48 -1.85 5.44
C SER A 97 27.52 -1.33 6.44
N SER A 98 27.18 -0.28 7.21
CA SER A 98 28.08 0.37 8.16
C SER A 98 27.54 0.43 9.59
N LEU A 99 26.52 -0.38 9.90
CA LEU A 99 25.95 -0.44 11.25
C LEU A 99 27.03 -0.87 12.27
N PRO A 100 27.24 -0.09 13.35
CA PRO A 100 28.18 -0.46 14.40
C PRO A 100 27.80 -1.80 15.05
N PRO A 101 28.77 -2.56 15.56
CA PRO A 101 28.48 -3.75 16.34
C PRO A 101 27.74 -3.37 17.64
N SER A 102 26.85 -4.24 18.09
CA SER A 102 26.26 -4.21 19.43
C SER A 102 26.19 -5.63 20.00
N CYS A 103 25.77 -5.75 21.26
CA CYS A 103 25.56 -7.04 21.90
C CYS A 103 24.37 -7.84 21.36
N LEU A 104 23.50 -7.22 20.56
CA LEU A 104 22.37 -7.87 19.92
C LEU A 104 22.45 -7.67 18.41
N LEU A 105 22.52 -8.76 17.65
CA LEU A 105 22.65 -8.71 16.19
C LEU A 105 21.58 -9.55 15.53
N ALA A 106 20.72 -8.95 14.74
CA ALA A 106 19.77 -9.70 13.93
C ALA A 106 19.60 -9.00 12.59
N THR A 107 19.46 -9.77 11.52
CA THR A 107 19.11 -9.23 10.21
C THR A 107 18.16 -10.18 9.53
N ASP A 108 17.10 -9.63 8.99
CA ASP A 108 16.15 -10.36 8.18
C ASP A 108 15.71 -9.47 7.01
N SER A 109 15.48 -10.07 5.85
CA SER A 109 15.12 -9.31 4.66
C SER A 109 14.21 -10.11 3.73
N ALA A 110 13.34 -9.39 3.03
CA ALA A 110 12.54 -9.96 1.94
C ALA A 110 12.37 -8.93 0.82
N GLY A 111 12.47 -9.41 -0.41
CA GLY A 111 12.15 -8.63 -1.60
C GLY A 111 10.64 -8.57 -1.80
N CYS A 112 10.12 -7.36 -1.99
CA CYS A 112 8.73 -7.12 -2.34
C CYS A 112 8.57 -7.28 -3.85
N SER A 113 8.31 -8.52 -4.27
CA SER A 113 8.04 -8.80 -5.67
C SER A 113 6.73 -8.11 -6.10
N PRO A 114 6.65 -7.56 -7.31
CA PRO A 114 5.37 -7.09 -7.84
C PRO A 114 4.36 -8.22 -7.78
N GLU A 115 3.21 -7.98 -7.16
CA GLU A 115 2.14 -8.98 -7.16
C GLU A 115 1.77 -9.33 -8.60
N THR A 116 1.74 -10.62 -8.90
CA THR A 116 1.26 -11.10 -10.19
C THR A 116 -0.23 -10.80 -10.29
N THR A 117 -0.68 -10.39 -11.47
CA THR A 117 -2.09 -10.07 -11.71
C THR A 117 -3.01 -11.18 -11.23
N PRO A 118 -4.00 -10.86 -10.40
CA PRO A 118 -4.80 -11.89 -9.76
C PRO A 118 -5.88 -12.44 -10.68
N GLY A 119 -5.87 -13.77 -10.85
CA GLY A 119 -6.98 -14.54 -11.41
C GLY A 119 -7.56 -13.99 -12.73
N ASP A 120 -8.89 -13.97 -12.80
CA ASP A 120 -9.67 -13.56 -13.99
C ASP A 120 -9.89 -12.03 -14.10
N PHE A 121 -9.34 -11.22 -13.19
CA PHE A 121 -9.47 -9.77 -13.26
C PHE A 121 -8.19 -9.15 -13.81
N PRO A 122 -8.29 -8.23 -14.77
CA PRO A 122 -9.49 -7.75 -15.45
C PRO A 122 -10.05 -8.77 -16.47
N LYS A 123 -11.38 -8.80 -16.66
CA LYS A 123 -12.07 -9.73 -17.59
C LYS A 123 -11.76 -9.49 -19.07
N CYS A 124 -10.96 -8.46 -19.39
CA CYS A 124 -10.49 -8.15 -20.73
C CYS A 124 -8.96 -8.20 -20.78
N GLN A 125 -8.40 -8.39 -21.97
CA GLN A 125 -6.95 -8.35 -22.16
C GLN A 125 -6.41 -6.95 -21.85
N CYS A 126 -5.75 -6.82 -20.70
CA CYS A 126 -5.11 -5.60 -20.26
C CYS A 126 -3.60 -5.74 -20.35
N THR A 127 -2.93 -4.67 -20.75
CA THR A 127 -1.47 -4.62 -20.56
C THR A 127 -1.22 -4.55 -19.06
N THR A 128 -0.47 -5.47 -18.48
CA THR A 128 -0.22 -5.53 -17.03
C THR A 128 1.13 -4.93 -16.65
N THR A 129 1.97 -4.59 -17.64
CA THR A 129 3.29 -4.02 -17.42
C THR A 129 3.20 -2.64 -16.77
N PRO A 130 3.81 -2.41 -15.60
CA PRO A 130 3.84 -1.10 -14.96
C PRO A 130 4.39 -0.02 -15.90
N LEU A 131 3.84 1.19 -15.79
CA LEU A 131 4.23 2.35 -16.61
C LEU A 131 4.07 2.13 -18.13
N ALA A 132 3.19 1.23 -18.57
CA ALA A 132 2.84 1.11 -19.99
C ALA A 132 1.92 2.23 -20.49
N THR A 133 1.33 3.03 -19.60
CA THR A 133 0.45 4.15 -19.91
C THR A 133 0.89 5.42 -19.19
N ARG A 134 0.31 6.55 -19.57
CA ARG A 134 0.55 7.86 -18.93
C ARG A 134 -0.22 8.05 -17.64
N TYR A 135 -1.23 7.24 -17.36
CA TYR A 135 -2.04 7.34 -16.15
C TYR A 135 -1.68 6.22 -15.16
N ALA A 136 -1.29 6.59 -13.95
CA ALA A 136 -1.01 5.65 -12.88
C ALA A 136 -1.94 5.88 -11.68
N ALA A 137 -2.15 4.84 -10.90
CA ALA A 137 -2.68 4.97 -9.55
C ALA A 137 -1.52 4.95 -8.55
N GLU A 138 -1.57 5.82 -7.55
CA GLU A 138 -0.68 5.73 -6.39
C GLU A 138 -1.02 4.45 -5.59
N PRO A 139 -0.02 3.77 -5.03
CA PRO A 139 -0.23 2.48 -4.36
C PRO A 139 -0.78 2.61 -2.92
N ALA A 140 -0.95 3.84 -2.43
CA ALA A 140 -1.51 4.12 -1.12
C ALA A 140 -2.95 4.66 -1.24
N ILE A 141 -3.84 4.13 -0.42
CA ILE A 141 -5.24 4.55 -0.32
C ILE A 141 -5.42 5.40 0.93
N SER A 142 -6.02 6.57 0.76
CA SER A 142 -6.38 7.43 1.90
C SER A 142 -7.82 7.18 2.32
N ALA A 143 -8.08 7.16 3.63
CA ALA A 143 -9.43 7.14 4.18
C ALA A 143 -9.83 8.54 4.63
N GLN A 144 -11.04 8.97 4.28
CA GLN A 144 -11.61 10.23 4.76
C GLN A 144 -13.11 10.08 5.09
N PRO A 145 -13.69 10.97 5.92
CA PRO A 145 -15.11 10.90 6.24
C PRO A 145 -16.01 10.90 5.00
N GLY A 146 -17.03 10.05 5.02
CA GLY A 146 -18.11 10.01 4.01
C GLY A 146 -19.12 11.16 4.17
N ARG A 147 -20.13 11.19 3.30
CA ARG A 147 -21.27 12.12 3.37
C ARG A 147 -22.12 11.92 4.63
N SER A 148 -22.01 10.79 5.32
CA SER A 148 -22.62 10.53 6.63
C SER A 148 -21.62 9.90 7.59
N ARG A 149 -21.93 9.93 8.89
CA ARG A 149 -21.07 9.37 9.94
C ARG A 149 -20.88 7.85 9.86
N SER A 150 -21.78 7.16 9.16
CA SER A 150 -21.71 5.70 8.95
C SER A 150 -21.00 5.34 7.65
N ARG A 151 -20.32 6.29 7.01
CA ARG A 151 -19.68 6.09 5.70
C ARG A 151 -18.25 6.56 5.69
N THR A 152 -17.43 5.86 4.92
CA THR A 152 -16.02 6.17 4.72
C THR A 152 -15.74 6.26 3.24
N ASN A 153 -14.99 7.29 2.83
CA ASN A 153 -14.45 7.41 1.49
C ASN A 153 -13.04 6.80 1.47
N TYR A 154 -12.82 5.81 0.63
CA TYR A 154 -11.49 5.26 0.34
C TYR A 154 -11.00 5.79 -1.01
N CYS A 155 -9.98 6.64 -0.97
CA CYS A 155 -9.57 7.47 -2.09
C CYS A 155 -8.26 7.01 -2.71
N PHE A 156 -8.36 6.69 -3.99
CA PHE A 156 -7.27 6.37 -4.89
C PHE A 156 -6.82 7.67 -5.55
N ARG A 157 -5.54 7.98 -5.40
CA ARG A 157 -4.94 9.13 -6.07
C ARG A 157 -4.36 8.69 -7.40
N LEU A 158 -4.64 9.47 -8.44
CA LEU A 158 -4.11 9.23 -9.77
C LEU A 158 -2.95 10.18 -10.06
N ALA A 159 -2.03 9.74 -10.90
CA ALA A 159 -0.88 10.51 -11.34
C ALA A 159 -0.73 10.43 -12.86
N VAL A 160 -0.13 11.47 -13.43
CA VAL A 160 0.36 11.42 -14.82
C VAL A 160 1.86 11.15 -14.81
N VAL A 161 2.28 10.10 -15.49
CA VAL A 161 3.65 9.60 -15.53
C VAL A 161 4.14 9.49 -16.98
N THR A 162 5.46 9.50 -17.16
CA THR A 162 6.06 9.18 -18.45
C THR A 162 6.04 7.66 -18.66
N PRO A 163 5.42 7.14 -19.73
CA PRO A 163 5.42 5.71 -20.00
C PRO A 163 6.84 5.21 -20.26
N ARG A 164 7.16 4.01 -19.77
CA ARG A 164 8.45 3.36 -20.01
C ARG A 164 8.70 3.15 -21.51
N ASN A 165 7.66 2.80 -22.25
CA ASN A 165 7.72 2.67 -23.71
C ASN A 165 6.65 3.57 -24.35
N PRO A 166 7.03 4.76 -24.85
CA PRO A 166 6.11 5.71 -25.50
C PRO A 166 5.37 5.14 -26.71
N ASN A 167 5.90 4.11 -27.35
CA ASN A 167 5.32 3.48 -28.54
C ASN A 167 4.44 2.26 -28.21
N SER A 168 4.26 1.94 -26.92
CA SER A 168 3.43 0.82 -26.52
C SER A 168 1.94 1.09 -26.74
N PHE A 169 1.16 0.02 -26.80
CA PHE A 169 -0.30 0.05 -27.01
C PHE A 169 -1.03 1.02 -26.07
N CYS A 170 -0.53 1.15 -24.83
CA CYS A 170 -1.11 1.94 -23.76
C CYS A 170 -0.47 3.33 -23.56
N ALA A 171 0.63 3.65 -24.24
CA ALA A 171 1.35 4.90 -24.00
C ALA A 171 0.75 6.12 -24.72
N ASN A 172 0.01 5.88 -25.80
CA ASN A 172 -0.63 6.93 -26.61
C ASN A 172 -2.02 7.36 -26.10
N THR A 173 -2.32 7.07 -24.84
CA THR A 173 -3.60 7.43 -24.21
C THR A 173 -3.64 8.92 -23.91
N SER A 174 -4.63 9.64 -24.44
CA SER A 174 -4.75 11.11 -24.29
C SER A 174 -5.82 11.54 -23.29
N SER A 175 -6.60 10.59 -22.80
CA SER A 175 -7.62 10.83 -21.78
C SER A 175 -7.81 9.61 -20.91
N LEU A 176 -8.21 9.84 -19.66
CA LEU A 176 -8.65 8.85 -18.71
C LEU A 176 -10.18 8.78 -18.77
N PHE A 177 -10.70 7.70 -19.32
CA PHE A 177 -12.12 7.51 -19.60
C PHE A 177 -12.86 6.89 -18.42
N LYS A 178 -12.27 5.86 -17.82
CA LYS A 178 -12.88 5.05 -16.76
C LYS A 178 -11.79 4.40 -15.90
N VAL A 179 -12.12 4.20 -14.63
CA VAL A 179 -11.40 3.28 -13.74
C VAL A 179 -12.32 2.12 -13.40
N GLU A 180 -11.81 0.90 -13.44
CA GLU A 180 -12.50 -0.28 -12.91
C GLU A 180 -11.76 -0.80 -11.68
N PHE A 181 -12.51 -1.30 -10.71
CA PHE A 181 -12.03 -1.85 -9.46
C PHE A 181 -12.50 -3.30 -9.34
N TRP A 182 -11.63 -4.15 -8.80
CA TRP A 182 -12.01 -5.52 -8.46
C TRP A 182 -12.63 -5.55 -7.06
N ALA A 183 -13.95 -5.70 -7.01
CA ALA A 183 -14.75 -5.54 -5.81
C ALA A 183 -15.84 -6.61 -5.75
N ASP A 184 -16.13 -7.07 -4.53
CA ASP A 184 -17.05 -8.17 -4.26
C ASP A 184 -18.48 -7.82 -4.72
N ASP A 185 -18.97 -8.55 -5.73
CA ASP A 185 -20.29 -8.34 -6.33
C ASP A 185 -21.45 -8.62 -5.34
N ALA A 186 -21.24 -9.48 -4.34
CA ALA A 186 -22.22 -9.72 -3.28
C ALA A 186 -22.39 -8.49 -2.36
N LYS A 187 -21.42 -7.59 -2.36
CA LYS A 187 -21.38 -6.36 -1.56
C LYS A 187 -21.78 -5.11 -2.34
N ARG A 188 -22.50 -5.24 -3.47
CA ARG A 188 -23.04 -4.10 -4.26
C ARG A 188 -23.70 -2.99 -3.44
N ARG A 189 -24.40 -3.34 -2.34
CA ARG A 189 -25.09 -2.38 -1.45
C ARG A 189 -24.14 -1.63 -0.50
N ALA A 190 -22.92 -2.11 -0.31
CA ALA A 190 -21.93 -1.45 0.53
C ALA A 190 -21.48 -0.13 -0.10
N ILE A 191 -21.37 -0.05 -1.43
CA ILE A 191 -20.99 1.20 -2.09
C ILE A 191 -22.21 2.11 -2.32
N THR A 192 -22.15 3.31 -1.75
CA THR A 192 -23.25 4.29 -1.78
C THR A 192 -22.99 5.44 -2.76
N GLY A 193 -21.77 5.55 -3.28
CA GLY A 193 -21.36 6.54 -4.25
C GLY A 193 -19.89 6.42 -4.63
N ILE A 194 -19.52 7.03 -5.76
CA ILE A 194 -18.13 7.25 -6.14
C ILE A 194 -17.87 8.75 -6.11
N GLY A 195 -17.05 9.21 -5.17
CA GLY A 195 -16.62 10.60 -5.07
C GLY A 195 -15.46 10.88 -6.02
N LEU A 196 -15.54 11.97 -6.79
CA LEU A 196 -14.57 12.32 -7.81
C LEU A 196 -14.04 13.74 -7.58
N ARG A 197 -12.74 13.94 -7.75
CA ARG A 197 -12.12 15.27 -7.80
C ARG A 197 -10.98 15.28 -8.80
N THR A 198 -10.97 16.25 -9.70
CA THR A 198 -9.88 16.42 -10.66
C THR A 198 -8.67 17.03 -9.98
N GLY A 199 -7.48 16.72 -10.48
CA GLY A 199 -6.22 17.19 -9.91
C GLY A 199 -5.96 18.70 -10.07
N ASN A 200 -6.56 19.32 -11.08
CA ASN A 200 -6.56 20.77 -11.27
C ASN A 200 -7.63 21.51 -10.45
N ALA A 201 -8.41 20.82 -9.64
CA ALA A 201 -9.36 21.47 -8.74
C ALA A 201 -8.60 22.19 -7.61
N ALA A 202 -9.12 23.34 -7.17
CA ALA A 202 -8.53 24.07 -6.05
C ALA A 202 -8.48 23.21 -4.78
N ALA A 203 -7.47 23.44 -3.93
CA ALA A 203 -7.39 22.79 -2.63
C ALA A 203 -8.69 23.03 -1.84
N GLY A 204 -9.21 21.98 -1.22
CA GLY A 204 -10.48 22.04 -0.48
C GLY A 204 -11.74 21.90 -1.34
N THR A 205 -11.63 21.75 -2.67
CA THR A 205 -12.81 21.46 -3.50
C THR A 205 -13.46 20.13 -3.04
N PRO A 206 -14.78 20.10 -2.75
CA PRO A 206 -15.49 18.89 -2.35
C PRO A 206 -15.50 17.82 -3.44
N LEU A 207 -15.70 16.55 -3.03
CA LEU A 207 -15.92 15.46 -3.98
C LEU A 207 -17.24 15.62 -4.72
N ARG A 208 -17.22 15.44 -6.04
CA ARG A 208 -18.43 15.25 -6.85
C ARG A 208 -18.82 13.79 -6.83
N TYR A 209 -20.00 13.47 -6.34
CA TYR A 209 -20.48 12.09 -6.29
C TYR A 209 -21.20 11.67 -7.57
N VAL A 210 -20.87 10.48 -8.05
CA VAL A 210 -21.60 9.79 -9.12
C VAL A 210 -22.09 8.44 -8.60
N SER A 211 -23.13 7.90 -9.24
CA SER A 211 -23.66 6.59 -8.89
C SER A 211 -22.65 5.48 -9.24
N PRO A 212 -22.50 4.47 -8.37
CA PRO A 212 -21.67 3.31 -8.70
C PRO A 212 -22.28 2.56 -9.87
N THR A 213 -21.45 2.17 -10.83
CA THR A 213 -21.86 1.32 -11.97
C THR A 213 -21.13 -0.01 -11.85
N TRP A 214 -21.82 -1.11 -11.99
CA TRP A 214 -21.24 -2.45 -11.89
C TRP A 214 -21.16 -3.14 -13.26
N GLY A 215 -20.28 -4.12 -13.37
CA GLY A 215 -20.30 -5.12 -14.43
C GLY A 215 -21.52 -6.03 -14.36
N ALA A 216 -21.54 -7.03 -15.24
CA ALA A 216 -22.52 -8.10 -15.13
C ALA A 216 -22.38 -8.80 -13.77
N VAL A 217 -23.48 -9.39 -13.28
CA VAL A 217 -23.48 -10.09 -11.99
C VAL A 217 -22.45 -11.21 -12.04
N GLY A 218 -21.61 -11.29 -11.00
CA GLY A 218 -20.48 -12.23 -10.91
C GLY A 218 -19.21 -11.83 -11.67
N GLU A 219 -19.12 -10.62 -12.22
CA GLU A 219 -17.87 -10.08 -12.80
C GLU A 219 -16.95 -9.42 -11.76
N ASP A 220 -17.42 -9.20 -10.53
CA ASP A 220 -16.70 -8.51 -9.44
C ASP A 220 -16.10 -7.16 -9.87
N THR A 221 -16.77 -6.45 -10.80
CA THR A 221 -16.22 -5.26 -11.44
C THR A 221 -17.04 -4.03 -11.11
N LEU A 222 -16.50 -3.15 -10.28
CA LEU A 222 -17.05 -1.82 -10.03
C LEU A 222 -16.41 -0.80 -10.99
N LYS A 223 -17.20 0.15 -11.49
CA LYS A 223 -16.79 1.09 -12.55
C LYS A 223 -17.02 2.53 -12.13
N ALA A 224 -15.95 3.32 -12.10
CA ALA A 224 -16.00 4.78 -12.10
C ALA A 224 -15.93 5.26 -13.56
N THR A 225 -17.10 5.45 -14.17
CA THR A 225 -17.23 5.78 -15.60
C THR A 225 -17.44 7.26 -15.86
N SER A 226 -17.35 7.65 -17.14
CA SER A 226 -17.62 9.01 -17.62
C SER A 226 -16.70 10.06 -17.00
N LEU A 227 -15.44 9.68 -16.77
CA LEU A 227 -14.42 10.59 -16.22
C LEU A 227 -13.99 11.59 -17.31
N ASN A 228 -13.56 11.08 -18.47
CA ASN A 228 -13.10 11.88 -19.62
C ASN A 228 -12.06 12.94 -19.22
N TRP A 229 -11.14 12.59 -18.34
CA TRP A 229 -10.13 13.51 -17.83
C TRP A 229 -8.94 13.60 -18.76
N ASN A 230 -8.49 14.82 -19.06
CA ASN A 230 -7.19 15.04 -19.67
C ASN A 230 -6.06 14.94 -18.63
N ASP A 231 -4.81 15.09 -19.07
CA ASP A 231 -3.64 14.98 -18.20
C ASP A 231 -3.68 15.93 -16.98
N ALA A 232 -4.12 17.18 -17.18
CA ALA A 232 -4.22 18.16 -16.09
C ALA A 232 -5.33 17.80 -15.08
N GLN A 233 -6.42 17.20 -15.55
CA GLN A 233 -7.50 16.75 -14.69
C GLN A 233 -7.16 15.45 -13.98
N ALA A 234 -6.38 14.56 -14.60
CA ALA A 234 -6.00 13.26 -14.06
C ALA A 234 -4.85 13.36 -13.04
N ASN A 235 -3.88 14.26 -13.25
CA ASN A 235 -2.71 14.35 -12.40
C ASN A 235 -3.05 14.90 -11.00
N GLY A 236 -3.01 14.05 -9.98
CA GLY A 236 -3.42 14.36 -8.62
C GLY A 236 -4.92 14.20 -8.38
N ALA A 237 -5.67 13.64 -9.34
CA ALA A 237 -7.10 13.39 -9.18
C ALA A 237 -7.38 12.36 -8.08
N LEU A 238 -8.58 12.44 -7.50
CA LEU A 238 -9.09 11.45 -6.56
C LEU A 238 -10.28 10.72 -7.15
N VAL A 239 -10.26 9.40 -7.03
CA VAL A 239 -11.43 8.52 -7.20
C VAL A 239 -11.67 7.84 -5.85
N CYS A 240 -12.81 8.13 -5.23
CA CYS A 240 -13.12 7.71 -3.87
C CYS A 240 -14.31 6.77 -3.85
N LEU A 241 -14.17 5.60 -3.24
CA LEU A 241 -15.25 4.65 -3.00
C LEU A 241 -15.92 4.99 -1.67
N GLU A 242 -17.19 5.42 -1.68
CA GLU A 242 -17.93 5.69 -0.45
C GLU A 242 -18.64 4.42 0.02
N LEU A 243 -18.08 3.79 1.05
CA LEU A 243 -18.62 2.57 1.64
C LEU A 243 -19.50 2.86 2.85
N ASP A 244 -20.59 2.11 2.97
CA ASP A 244 -21.41 2.02 4.17
C ASP A 244 -20.76 1.05 5.17
N ASN A 245 -20.29 1.61 6.28
CA ASN A 245 -19.56 0.88 7.31
C ASN A 245 -20.43 -0.18 8.02
N THR A 246 -21.75 -0.17 7.82
CA THR A 246 -22.66 -1.20 8.34
C THR A 246 -22.70 -2.46 7.47
N VAL A 247 -22.30 -2.36 6.19
CA VAL A 247 -22.30 -3.47 5.22
C VAL A 247 -20.89 -3.94 4.92
N ALA A 248 -19.96 -3.00 4.75
CA ALA A 248 -18.52 -3.24 4.61
C ALA A 248 -17.79 -2.30 5.57
N PRO A 249 -17.46 -2.75 6.80
CA PRO A 249 -16.78 -1.94 7.81
C PRO A 249 -15.44 -1.36 7.35
N SER A 250 -14.79 -2.04 6.41
CA SER A 250 -13.51 -1.62 5.85
C SER A 250 -13.44 -1.84 4.34
N LEU A 251 -12.41 -1.26 3.70
CA LEU A 251 -12.08 -1.56 2.30
C LEU A 251 -11.76 -3.05 2.10
N ALA A 252 -11.19 -3.69 3.12
CA ALA A 252 -10.81 -5.10 3.10
C ALA A 252 -12.02 -6.05 3.00
N ASP A 253 -13.20 -5.59 3.43
CA ASP A 253 -14.49 -6.29 3.33
C ASP A 253 -15.20 -6.06 1.99
N PHE A 254 -14.60 -5.25 1.10
CA PHE A 254 -15.20 -4.84 -0.17
C PHE A 254 -14.35 -5.21 -1.38
N CYS A 255 -13.03 -5.07 -1.32
CA CYS A 255 -12.15 -5.41 -2.45
C CYS A 255 -11.76 -6.90 -2.46
N VAL A 256 -11.72 -7.47 -3.65
CA VAL A 256 -11.29 -8.86 -3.86
C VAL A 256 -9.76 -8.91 -3.94
N GLY A 257 -9.16 -9.88 -3.26
CA GLY A 257 -7.70 -10.08 -3.26
C GLY A 257 -7.26 -11.27 -4.10
N THR A 258 -5.95 -11.42 -4.25
CA THR A 258 -5.28 -12.34 -5.18
C THR A 258 -5.57 -13.83 -4.99
N ASN A 259 -6.00 -14.23 -3.79
CA ASN A 259 -6.22 -15.64 -3.44
C ASN A 259 -7.69 -16.07 -3.49
N ALA A 260 -8.62 -15.16 -3.81
CA ALA A 260 -10.05 -15.48 -3.83
C ALA A 260 -10.50 -15.98 -5.22
N SER A 261 -10.56 -17.29 -5.39
CA SER A 261 -11.38 -17.90 -6.43
C SER A 261 -12.85 -17.83 -5.99
N GLY A 262 -13.65 -16.91 -6.56
CA GLY A 262 -15.09 -16.84 -6.30
C GLY A 262 -15.64 -15.49 -5.83
N GLY A 263 -14.85 -14.41 -5.87
CA GLY A 263 -15.35 -13.05 -5.64
C GLY A 263 -15.41 -12.61 -4.17
N ASP A 264 -15.02 -13.46 -3.22
CA ASP A 264 -15.02 -13.12 -1.80
C ASP A 264 -13.91 -12.10 -1.44
N SER A 265 -14.25 -11.12 -0.60
CA SER A 265 -13.28 -10.18 -0.04
C SER A 265 -12.23 -10.90 0.82
N THR A 266 -10.95 -10.55 0.66
CA THR A 266 -9.83 -11.31 1.27
C THR A 266 -9.39 -10.81 2.65
N GLY A 267 -9.93 -9.68 3.14
CA GLY A 267 -9.47 -9.08 4.38
C GLY A 267 -8.08 -8.41 4.30
N SER A 268 -7.47 -8.33 3.11
CA SER A 268 -6.11 -7.78 2.94
C SER A 268 -6.04 -6.25 2.89
N GLY A 269 -7.16 -5.56 2.68
CA GLY A 269 -7.17 -4.10 2.47
C GLY A 269 -6.55 -3.64 1.16
N ILE A 270 -6.12 -4.58 0.30
CA ILE A 270 -5.63 -4.34 -1.06
C ILE A 270 -6.83 -4.25 -1.99
N CYS A 271 -6.81 -3.26 -2.88
CA CYS A 271 -7.78 -3.11 -3.95
C CYS A 271 -7.07 -3.00 -5.30
N TRP A 272 -7.54 -3.79 -6.24
CA TRP A 272 -7.02 -3.81 -7.60
C TRP A 272 -7.85 -2.90 -8.50
N LEU A 273 -7.18 -2.12 -9.36
CA LEU A 273 -7.81 -1.25 -10.32
C LEU A 273 -7.08 -1.19 -11.65
N ASN A 274 -7.82 -1.00 -12.73
CA ASN A 274 -7.31 -0.81 -14.08
C ASN A 274 -7.88 0.45 -14.71
N ILE A 275 -7.07 1.10 -15.54
CA ILE A 275 -7.39 2.40 -16.13
C ILE A 275 -7.67 2.23 -17.62
N PHE A 276 -8.73 2.87 -18.09
CA PHE A 276 -9.12 2.85 -19.49
C PHE A 276 -9.00 4.24 -20.13
N ASP A 277 -8.59 4.24 -21.39
CA ASP A 277 -8.66 5.42 -22.24
C ASP A 277 -10.00 5.53 -22.98
N SER A 278 -10.17 6.62 -23.75
CA SER A 278 -11.36 6.85 -24.58
C SER A 278 -11.57 5.82 -25.68
N SER A 279 -10.51 5.12 -26.11
CA SER A 279 -10.58 4.00 -27.04
C SER A 279 -10.98 2.69 -26.35
N LYS A 280 -11.32 2.74 -25.06
CA LYS A 280 -11.65 1.59 -24.21
C LYS A 280 -10.50 0.58 -24.09
N LYS A 281 -9.28 1.03 -24.34
CA LYS A 281 -8.08 0.21 -24.15
C LYS A 281 -7.82 0.09 -22.67
N CYS A 282 -7.68 -1.14 -22.21
CA CYS A 282 -7.33 -1.39 -20.83
C CYS A 282 -5.82 -1.33 -20.63
N CYS A 283 -5.42 -0.44 -19.72
CA CYS A 283 -4.04 -0.14 -19.39
C CYS A 283 -3.79 -0.45 -17.90
N PRO A 284 -2.51 -0.56 -17.48
CA PRO A 284 -2.00 -1.36 -16.37
C PRO A 284 -2.94 -1.63 -15.22
N LEU A 285 -2.91 -2.88 -14.78
CA LEU A 285 -3.50 -3.25 -13.52
C LEU A 285 -2.60 -2.72 -12.41
N PHE A 286 -3.20 -1.96 -11.50
CA PHE A 286 -2.57 -1.41 -10.30
C PHE A 286 -3.19 -2.07 -9.08
N SER A 287 -2.39 -2.31 -8.07
CA SER A 287 -2.87 -2.57 -6.71
C SER A 287 -2.58 -1.35 -5.84
N ALA A 288 -3.48 -1.07 -4.92
CA ALA A 288 -3.30 -0.06 -3.89
C ALA A 288 -3.81 -0.61 -2.56
N ALA A 289 -3.20 -0.23 -1.46
CA ALA A 289 -3.63 -0.64 -0.12
C ALA A 289 -3.81 0.56 0.78
N GLN A 290 -4.72 0.40 1.74
CA GLN A 290 -4.77 1.32 2.87
C GLN A 290 -3.52 1.08 3.75
N PRO A 291 -2.71 2.13 4.03
CA PRO A 291 -1.59 2.04 4.97
C PRO A 291 -2.04 1.73 6.40
#